data_AF-A0A1V3SDI8-F1
#
_entry.id   AF-A0A1V3SDI8-F1
#
_cell.length_a   1.000
_cell.length_b   1.000
_cell.length_c   1.000
_cell.angle_alpha   90.00
_cell.angle_beta   90.00
_cell.angle_gamma   90.00
#
_symmetry.space_group_name_H-M   'P 1'
#
loop_
_entity.id
_entity.type
_entity.pdbx_description
1 polymer ?
#
loop_
_entity_poly.entity_id
_entity_poly.type
_entity_poly.pdbx_seq_one_letter_code
_entity_poly.pdbx_strand_id
1 'polypeptide(L)' 'MLETSLSQLEQLVNDLVQQNRHLTGLNETLGAELAKAKDENESLQLSLMEQEELHGTTAARIQALIERASAGPVSA' A
#
# COMPACT_ATOMS: atom_id res chain seq x y z
N MET A 1 17.35 -27.70 46.27
CA MET A 1 17.44 -28.08 44.83
C MET A 1 16.09 -27.94 44.14
N LEU A 2 15.00 -28.54 44.64
CA LEU A 2 13.65 -28.38 44.08
C LEU A 2 13.14 -26.92 44.11
N GLU A 3 13.31 -26.20 45.23
CA GLU A 3 12.95 -24.77 45.31
C GLU A 3 13.70 -23.91 44.29
N THR A 4 14.98 -24.20 44.09
CA THR A 4 15.82 -23.47 43.12
C THR A 4 15.34 -23.69 41.68
N SER A 5 14.92 -24.91 41.34
CA SER A 5 14.35 -25.23 40.03
C SER A 5 12.97 -24.60 39.82
N LEU A 6 12.14 -24.52 40.86
CA LEU A 6 10.84 -23.86 40.79
C LEU A 6 10.98 -22.36 40.52
N SER A 7 11.85 -21.66 41.25
CA SER A 7 12.09 -20.23 41.03
C SER A 7 12.66 -19.93 39.64
N GLN A 8 13.49 -20.81 39.09
CA GLN A 8 13.98 -20.67 37.71
C GLN A 8 12.87 -20.81 36.67
N LEU A 9 11.94 -21.75 36.90
CA LEU A 9 10.78 -21.94 36.03
C LEU A 9 9.84 -20.72 36.08
N GLU A 10 9.60 -20.17 37.27
CA GLU A 10 8.79 -18.96 37.46
C GLU A 10 9.40 -17.75 36.74
N GLN A 11 10.72 -17.59 36.83
CA GLN A 11 11.42 -16.53 36.11
C GLN A 11 11.29 -16.71 34.59
N LEU A 12 11.50 -17.93 34.08
CA LEU A 12 11.38 -18.21 32.65
C LEU A 12 9.95 -17.97 32.14
N VAL A 13 8.93 -18.37 32.91
CA VAL A 13 7.53 -18.12 32.56
C VAL A 13 7.25 -16.62 32.51
N ASN A 14 7.75 -15.85 33.48
CA ASN A 14 7.62 -14.39 33.46
C ASN A 14 8.29 -13.79 32.21
N ASP A 15 9.51 -14.20 31.90
CA ASP A 15 10.25 -13.72 30.72
C ASP A 15 9.50 -14.05 29.42
N LEU A 16 8.96 -15.27 29.30
CA LEU A 16 8.16 -15.70 28.14
C LEU A 16 6.86 -14.91 28.02
N VAL A 17 6.16 -14.63 29.12
CA VAL A 17 4.94 -13.82 29.11
C VAL A 17 5.25 -12.38 28.67
N GLN A 18 6.35 -11.80 29.14
CA GLN A 18 6.77 -10.46 28.72
C GLN A 18 7.15 -10.43 27.24
N GLN A 19 7.91 -11.41 26.75
CA GLN A 19 8.23 -11.53 25.33
C GLN A 19 6.99 -11.70 24.47
N ASN A 20 6.04 -12.54 24.89
CA ASN A 20 4.82 -12.75 24.15
C ASN A 20 4.01 -11.45 24.02
N ARG A 21 3.85 -10.70 25.13
CA ARG A 21 3.19 -9.38 25.11
C ARG A 21 3.88 -8.41 24.17
N HIS A 22 5.22 -8.36 24.19
CA HIS A 22 6.00 -7.50 23.30
C HIS A 22 5.78 -7.88 21.83
N LEU A 23 5.87 -9.18 21.50
CA LEU A 23 5.65 -9.67 20.14
C LEU A 23 4.22 -9.43 19.65
N THR A 24 3.22 -9.59 20.51
CA THR A 24 1.83 -9.26 20.19
C THR A 24 1.66 -7.78 19.84
N GLY A 25 2.23 -6.88 20.66
CA GLY A 25 2.17 -5.44 20.39
C GLY A 25 2.89 -5.03 19.10
N LEU A 26 4.03 -5.66 18.79
CA LEU A 26 4.70 -5.47 17.51
C LEU A 26 3.85 -5.95 16.33
N ASN A 27 3.17 -7.09 16.48
CA ASN A 27 2.31 -7.62 15.43
C ASN A 27 1.12 -6.71 15.14
N GLU A 28 0.49 -6.17 16.19
CA GLU A 28 -0.58 -5.19 16.06
C GLU A 28 -0.10 -3.91 15.35
N THR A 29 1.08 -3.42 15.72
CA THR A 29 1.71 -2.24 15.10
C THR A 29 1.99 -2.49 13.61
N LEU A 30 2.65 -3.61 13.28
CA LEU A 30 2.95 -3.98 11.90
C LEU A 30 1.68 -4.20 11.07
N GLY A 31 0.64 -4.77 11.67
CA GLY A 31 -0.67 -4.93 11.03
C GLY A 31 -1.29 -3.59 10.67
N ALA A 32 -1.22 -2.60 11.56
CA ALA A 32 -1.71 -1.25 11.31
C ALA A 32 -0.90 -0.53 10.21
N GLU A 33 0.43 -0.63 10.25
CA GLU A 33 1.31 -0.05 9.22
C GLU A 33 1.05 -0.68 7.84
N LEU A 34 0.87 -2.01 7.78
CA LEU A 34 0.54 -2.71 6.54
C LEU A 34 -0.81 -2.29 5.98
N ALA A 35 -1.83 -2.13 6.83
CA ALA A 35 -3.14 -1.66 6.40
C ALA A 35 -3.06 -0.24 5.82
N LYS A 36 -2.33 0.66 6.48
CA LYS A 36 -2.09 2.02 6.01
C LYS A 36 -1.37 2.05 4.66
N ALA A 37 -0.29 1.28 4.52
CA ALA A 37 0.46 1.22 3.27
C ALA A 37 -0.37 0.67 2.10
N LYS A 38 -1.29 -0.27 2.36
CA LYS A 38 -2.24 -0.77 1.35
C LYS A 38 -3.22 0.31 0.90
N ASP A 39 -3.81 1.04 1.83
CA ASP A 39 -4.74 2.14 1.54
C ASP A 39 -4.07 3.26 0.72
N GLU A 40 -2.83 3.63 1.09
CA GLU A 40 -2.02 4.57 0.32
C GLU A 40 -1.73 4.05 -1.09
N ASN A 41 -1.43 2.74 -1.23
CA ASN A 41 -1.19 2.14 -2.53
C ASN A 41 -2.44 2.13 -3.42
N GLU A 42 -3.60 1.76 -2.88
CA GLU A 42 -4.89 1.78 -3.58
C GLU A 42 -5.24 3.19 -4.04
N SER A 43 -5.01 4.19 -3.19
CA SER A 43 -5.20 5.61 -3.54
C SER A 43 -4.29 6.07 -4.69
N LEU A 44 -3.02 5.66 -4.68
CA LEU A 44 -2.06 5.96 -5.74
C LEU A 44 -2.44 5.25 -7.06
N GLN A 45 -2.88 4.00 -7.00
CA GLN A 45 -3.34 3.26 -8.17
C GLN A 45 -4.57 3.91 -8.80
N LEU A 46 -5.55 4.33 -7.99
CA LEU A 46 -6.72 5.05 -8.48
C LEU A 46 -6.31 6.35 -9.18
N SER A 47 -5.42 7.14 -8.55
CA SER A 47 -4.90 8.38 -9.12
C SER A 47 -4.18 8.17 -10.45
N LEU A 48 -3.42 7.07 -10.57
CA LEU A 48 -2.74 6.69 -11.81
C LEU A 48 -3.76 6.37 -12.92
N MET A 49 -4.80 5.59 -12.62
CA MET A 49 -5.85 5.26 -13.59
C MET A 49 -6.57 6.50 -14.12
N GLU A 50 -6.91 7.45 -13.24
CA GLU A 50 -7.51 8.73 -13.63
C GLU A 50 -6.59 9.52 -14.57
N GLN A 51 -5.29 9.54 -14.28
CA GLN A 51 -4.30 10.21 -15.13
C GLN A 51 -4.17 9.54 -16.50
N GLU A 52 -4.16 8.22 -16.56
CA GLU A 52 -4.10 7.46 -17.82
C GLU A 52 -5.31 7.75 -18.71
N GLU A 53 -6.52 7.83 -18.14
CA GLU A 53 -7.73 8.20 -18.87
C GLU A 53 -7.65 9.63 -19.44
N LEU A 54 -7.20 10.59 -18.62
CA LEU A 54 -7.00 11.98 -19.05
C LEU A 54 -5.96 12.09 -20.17
N HIS A 55 -4.85 11.35 -20.08
CA HIS A 55 -3.83 11.34 -21.12
C HIS A 55 -4.33 10.66 -22.40
N GLY A 56 -5.07 9.55 -22.28
CA GLY A 56 -5.67 8.84 -23.42
C GLY A 56 -6.67 9.71 -24.20
N THR A 57 -7.57 10.38 -23.49
CA THR A 57 -8.52 11.33 -24.08
C THR A 57 -7.83 12.52 -24.74
N THR A 58 -6.77 13.04 -24.12
CA THR A 58 -5.96 14.13 -24.68
C THR A 58 -5.25 13.70 -25.96
N ALA A 59 -4.64 12.51 -25.97
CA ALA A 59 -3.97 11.96 -27.14
C ALA A 59 -4.95 11.77 -28.32
N ALA A 60 -6.14 11.21 -28.06
CA ALA A 60 -7.18 11.06 -29.08
C ALA A 60 -7.64 12.42 -29.65
N ARG A 61 -7.79 13.43 -28.77
CA ARG A 61 -8.12 14.79 -29.20
C ARG A 61 -7.04 15.40 -30.08
N ILE A 62 -5.76 15.24 -29.71
CA ILE A 62 -4.63 15.73 -30.53
C ILE A 62 -4.64 15.04 -31.90
N GLN A 63 -4.84 13.72 -31.95
CA GLN A 63 -4.90 12.97 -33.19
C GLN A 63 -6.03 13.47 -34.12
N ALA A 64 -7.22 13.69 -33.57
CA ALA A 64 -8.34 14.25 -34.33
C ALA A 64 -8.07 15.69 -34.85
N LEU A 65 -7.35 16.51 -34.07
CA LEU A 65 -6.93 17.84 -34.50
C LEU A 65 -5.91 17.77 -35.64
N ILE A 66 -4.94 16.83 -35.57
CA ILE A 66 -3.96 16.58 -36.62
C ILE A 66 -4.66 16.13 -37.89
N GLU A 67 -5.57 15.16 -37.81
CA GLU A 67 -6.34 14.67 -38.96
C GLU A 67 -7.11 15.80 -39.63
N ARG A 68 -7.83 16.62 -38.86
CA ARG A 68 -8.56 17.78 -39.39
C ARG A 68 -7.64 18.82 -40.03
N ALA A 69 -6.48 19.09 -39.45
CA ALA A 69 -5.50 20.02 -40.02
C ALA A 69 -4.87 19.47 -41.31
N SER A 70 -4.61 18.16 -41.37
CA SER A 70 -4.05 17.48 -42.54
C SER A 70 -5.04 17.29 -43.68
N ALA A 71 -6.35 17.25 -43.40
CA ALA A 71 -7.39 17.07 -44.42
C ALA A 71 -7.51 18.27 -45.38
N GLY A 72 -6.97 19.45 -45.03
CA GLY A 72 -6.97 20.66 -45.87
C GLY A 72 -8.37 21.16 -46.29
N PRO A 73 -8.53 22.38 -46.83
CA PRO A 73 -9.80 22.79 -47.40
C PRO A 73 -10.07 21.90 -48.62
N VAL A 74 -11.09 21.05 -48.55
CA VAL A 74 -11.65 20.41 -49.75
C VAL A 74 -12.18 21.55 -50.60
N SER A 75 -11.45 21.93 -51.65
CA SER A 75 -11.95 22.86 -52.66
C SER A 75 -13.25 22.28 -53.22
N ALA A 76 -14.35 22.97 -52.92
CA ALA A 76 -15.68 22.73 -53.49
C ALA A 76 -15.73 23.15 -54.96
#